data_AF-A0A7C1QYX1-F1
#
_entry.id   AF-A0A7C1QYX1-F1
#
_cell.length_a   1.000
_cell.length_b   1.000
_cell.length_c   1.000
_cell.angle_alpha   90.00
_cell.angle_beta   90.00
_cell.angle_gamma   90.00
#
_symmetry.space_group_name_H-M   'P 1'
#
loop_
_entity.id
_entity.type
_entity.pdbx_description
1 polymer ?
#
loop_
_entity_poly.entity_id
_entity_poly.type
_entity_poly.pdbx_seq_one_letter_code
_entity_poly.pdbx_strand_id
1 'polypeptide(L)'
;MFKMNSTNIPQKLPTKGYISAQATVCDFTGDKNPEIIAVSDAVYVWKTDKSILPGFPVKGKNYFASRPIVGDLYRNNSSAIVVGCDDDCLYVFDKSGSILPGFPLKTGGDVYSTPELVDLDNDGVLEIIVGSDDGNVYIWKPNGTLLNGWPQKTNGFVSSSPAIGDINGDGHPNIVIGSWDRKVYAWRVNGSRLHGWPIETGHFIWSSPKIVDLNGNNQKEVIVASDKIYIFQGNGKKFQGWPNETLSYTIGTPAIYDLDSNGQKEIIIGSDRLY
;
A
#
# COMPACT_ATOMS: atom_id res chain seq x y z
N MET A 1 -23.57 -0.21 23.93
CA MET A 1 -23.18 1.10 24.50
C MET A 1 -22.09 0.84 25.54
N PHE A 2 -20.82 0.92 25.17
CA PHE A 2 -19.71 0.71 26.12
C PHE A 2 -19.46 2.03 26.89
N LYS A 3 -19.71 2.04 28.20
CA LYS A 3 -19.33 3.14 29.09
C LYS A 3 -17.85 2.97 29.46
N MET A 4 -17.00 3.93 29.07
CA MET A 4 -15.64 4.04 29.62
C MET A 4 -15.71 4.72 30.98
N ASN A 5 -15.24 4.06 32.04
CA ASN A 5 -14.97 4.68 33.32
C ASN A 5 -13.69 5.54 33.22
N SER A 6 -13.80 6.81 33.61
CA SER A 6 -12.81 7.86 33.41
C SER A 6 -11.66 7.90 34.45
N THR A 7 -11.14 6.75 34.89
CA THR A 7 -10.07 6.70 35.91
C THR A 7 -8.80 5.92 35.53
N ASN A 8 -8.68 5.45 34.29
CA ASN A 8 -7.41 4.94 33.77
C ASN A 8 -6.87 5.88 32.70
N ILE A 9 -5.93 6.75 33.11
CA ILE A 9 -5.06 7.43 32.14
C ILE A 9 -4.46 6.33 31.26
N PRO A 10 -4.63 6.35 29.93
CA PRO A 10 -4.05 5.33 29.08
C PRO A 10 -2.54 5.32 29.32
N GLN A 11 -2.00 4.12 29.56
CA GLN A 11 -0.56 3.91 29.64
C GLN A 11 0.04 4.51 28.37
N LYS A 12 0.80 5.61 28.50
CA LYS A 12 1.61 6.11 27.39
C LYS A 12 2.58 5.00 27.05
N LEU A 13 2.33 4.31 25.95
CA LEU A 13 3.22 3.28 25.45
C LEU A 13 4.43 4.03 24.88
N PRO A 14 5.65 3.80 25.40
CA PRO A 14 6.81 4.59 25.01
C PRO A 14 7.21 4.22 23.58
N THR A 15 6.75 4.99 22.61
CA THR A 15 7.40 5.13 21.32
C THR A 15 8.50 6.17 21.46
N LYS A 16 9.67 5.96 20.84
CA LYS A 16 10.67 7.04 20.72
C LYS A 16 10.44 7.90 19.47
N GLY A 17 9.51 7.47 18.60
CA GLY A 17 9.06 8.22 17.43
C GLY A 17 7.55 8.48 17.43
N TYR A 18 7.10 9.12 16.35
CA TYR A 18 5.68 9.28 16.02
C TYR A 18 5.21 8.04 15.25
N ILE A 19 3.94 7.66 15.43
CA ILE A 19 3.32 6.66 14.55
C ILE A 19 3.32 7.27 13.15
N SER A 20 4.05 6.64 12.24
CA SER A 20 4.40 7.17 10.91
C SER A 20 3.38 6.80 9.84
N ALA A 21 2.58 5.76 10.09
CA ALA A 21 1.59 5.25 9.15
C ALA A 21 0.32 4.77 9.85
N GLN A 22 -0.75 4.57 9.08
CA GLN A 22 -2.02 4.02 9.59
C GLN A 22 -1.78 2.65 10.25
N ALA A 23 -2.42 2.40 11.40
CA ALA A 23 -2.36 1.11 12.08
C ALA A 23 -3.18 0.04 11.34
N THR A 24 -2.76 -1.22 11.50
CA THR A 24 -3.48 -2.39 11.00
C THR A 24 -4.12 -3.14 12.17
N VAL A 25 -5.37 -3.56 12.00
CA VAL A 25 -6.11 -4.37 12.98
C VAL A 25 -6.53 -5.66 12.31
N CYS A 26 -6.03 -6.79 12.80
CA CYS A 26 -6.29 -8.11 12.24
C CYS A 26 -5.99 -9.22 13.26
N ASP A 27 -6.53 -10.42 13.05
CA ASP A 27 -6.11 -11.62 13.79
C ASP A 27 -4.75 -12.09 13.25
N PHE A 28 -3.67 -11.57 13.81
CA PHE A 28 -2.30 -11.88 13.43
C PHE A 28 -1.82 -13.18 14.07
N THR A 29 -2.26 -13.46 15.30
CA THR A 29 -1.87 -14.66 16.04
C THR A 29 -2.62 -15.92 15.61
N GLY A 30 -3.78 -15.76 14.95
CA GLY A 30 -4.67 -16.84 14.54
C GLY A 30 -5.57 -17.35 15.67
N ASP A 31 -5.71 -16.58 16.75
CA ASP A 31 -6.48 -16.95 17.94
C ASP A 31 -7.93 -16.43 17.94
N LYS A 32 -8.34 -15.80 16.82
CA LYS A 32 -9.65 -15.14 16.59
C LYS A 32 -9.87 -13.86 17.40
N ASN A 33 -8.87 -13.37 18.13
CA ASN A 33 -8.87 -12.04 18.71
C ASN A 33 -7.95 -11.14 17.88
N PRO A 34 -8.40 -9.94 17.50
CA PRO A 34 -7.57 -9.07 16.68
C PRO A 34 -6.43 -8.45 17.48
N GLU A 35 -5.25 -8.38 16.88
CA GLU A 35 -4.16 -7.53 17.32
C GLU A 35 -4.22 -6.16 16.64
N ILE A 36 -3.64 -5.16 17.31
CA ILE A 36 -3.40 -3.82 16.79
C ILE A 36 -1.91 -3.71 16.48
N ILE A 37 -1.58 -3.40 15.23
CA ILE A 37 -0.21 -3.30 14.75
C ILE A 37 0.05 -1.86 14.32
N ALA A 38 1.04 -1.21 14.93
CA ALA A 38 1.45 0.13 14.55
C ALA A 38 2.98 0.22 14.46
N VAL A 39 3.45 1.19 13.69
CA VAL A 39 4.86 1.32 13.37
C VAL A 39 5.35 2.75 13.60
N SER A 40 6.57 2.86 14.12
CA SER A 40 7.33 4.09 14.33
C SER A 40 8.83 3.77 14.23
N ASP A 41 9.61 4.03 15.28
CA ASP A 41 10.97 3.53 15.51
C ASP A 41 11.05 2.00 15.72
N ALA A 42 9.90 1.35 15.85
CA ALA A 42 9.76 -0.10 15.96
C ALA A 42 8.41 -0.54 15.41
N VAL A 43 8.25 -1.84 15.14
CA VAL A 43 6.93 -2.46 14.96
C VAL A 43 6.41 -2.85 16.34
N TYR A 44 5.22 -2.36 16.68
CA TYR A 44 4.51 -2.67 17.90
C TYR A 44 3.29 -3.52 17.59
N VAL A 45 3.04 -4.52 18.42
CA VAL A 45 1.87 -5.38 18.32
C VAL A 45 1.23 -5.47 19.69
N TRP A 46 -0.02 -5.02 19.79
CA TRP A 46 -0.82 -5.10 21.01
C TRP A 46 -1.99 -6.04 20.83
N LYS A 47 -2.33 -6.74 21.90
CA LYS A 47 -3.61 -7.40 22.03
C LYS A 47 -4.68 -6.39 22.41
N THR A 48 -5.95 -6.75 22.21
CA THR A 48 -7.09 -5.90 22.59
C THR A 48 -7.17 -5.58 24.09
N ASP A 49 -6.57 -6.43 24.93
CA ASP A 49 -6.43 -6.20 26.37
C ASP A 49 -5.31 -5.20 26.76
N LYS A 50 -4.64 -4.60 25.76
CA LYS A 50 -3.54 -3.64 25.84
C LYS A 50 -2.17 -4.24 26.18
N SER A 51 -2.07 -5.55 26.39
CA SER A 51 -0.77 -6.21 26.54
C SER A 51 -0.01 -6.23 25.21
N ILE A 52 1.33 -6.20 25.28
CA ILE A 52 2.19 -6.34 24.11
C ILE A 52 2.32 -7.81 23.77
N LEU A 53 2.24 -8.16 22.48
CA LEU A 53 2.47 -9.52 22.02
C LEU A 53 3.93 -9.92 22.29
N PRO A 54 4.20 -11.09 22.92
CA PRO A 54 5.57 -11.56 23.14
C PRO A 54 6.39 -11.58 21.84
N GLY A 55 7.61 -11.07 21.89
CA GLY A 55 8.47 -10.88 20.71
C GLY A 55 8.49 -9.44 20.20
N PHE A 56 7.52 -8.60 20.59
CA PHE A 56 7.44 -7.20 20.19
C PHE A 56 7.75 -6.25 21.37
N PRO A 57 8.20 -5.01 21.09
CA PRO A 57 8.44 -4.42 19.77
C PRO A 57 9.74 -4.89 19.10
N VAL A 58 9.76 -4.89 17.76
CA VAL A 58 10.94 -5.25 16.94
C VAL A 58 11.43 -4.05 16.14
N LYS A 59 12.74 -3.98 15.87
CA LYS A 59 13.38 -2.82 15.25
C LYS A 59 14.02 -3.15 13.91
N GLY A 60 13.90 -2.21 12.97
CA GLY A 60 14.77 -2.10 11.80
C GLY A 60 16.06 -1.36 12.15
N LYS A 61 16.77 -0.84 11.14
CA LYS A 61 17.89 0.08 11.38
C LYS A 61 17.44 1.53 11.48
N ASN A 62 16.23 1.85 10.99
CA ASN A 62 15.62 3.16 11.09
C ASN A 62 14.09 3.08 11.35
N TYR A 63 13.37 4.20 11.17
CA TYR A 63 11.93 4.28 11.31
C TYR A 63 11.22 3.46 10.22
N PHE A 64 10.22 2.69 10.61
CA PHE A 64 9.27 2.09 9.69
C PHE A 64 8.31 3.16 9.22
N ALA A 65 8.03 3.24 7.92
CA ALA A 65 7.27 4.37 7.36
C ALA A 65 6.14 3.97 6.40
N SER A 66 6.02 2.69 6.05
CA SER A 66 4.84 2.18 5.36
C SER A 66 3.77 1.72 6.35
N ARG A 67 2.51 1.63 5.90
CA ARG A 67 1.49 0.90 6.65
C ARG A 67 1.92 -0.57 6.77
N PRO A 68 1.89 -1.18 7.98
CA PRO A 68 2.20 -2.60 8.13
C PRO A 68 1.08 -3.44 7.53
N ILE A 69 1.43 -4.46 6.77
CA ILE A 69 0.47 -5.41 6.19
C ILE A 69 0.67 -6.77 6.83
N VAL A 70 -0.41 -7.50 7.06
CA VAL A 70 -0.34 -8.88 7.55
C VAL A 70 -0.83 -9.81 6.46
N GLY A 71 -0.04 -10.85 6.17
CA GLY A 71 -0.40 -11.86 5.21
C GLY A 71 0.38 -13.15 5.39
N ASP A 72 -0.22 -14.25 4.94
CA ASP A 72 0.42 -15.55 4.87
C ASP A 72 1.06 -15.73 3.50
N LEU A 73 2.34 -15.36 3.40
CA LEU A 73 3.08 -15.31 2.14
C LEU A 73 3.16 -16.67 1.43
N TYR A 74 3.18 -17.77 2.19
CA TYR A 74 3.33 -19.13 1.64
C TYR A 74 2.03 -19.94 1.67
N ARG A 75 0.91 -19.34 2.08
CA ARG A 75 -0.40 -20.00 2.26
C ARG A 75 -0.34 -21.26 3.12
N ASN A 76 0.46 -21.24 4.18
CA ASN A 76 0.69 -22.37 5.09
C ASN A 76 0.19 -22.12 6.53
N ASN A 77 -0.74 -21.18 6.70
CA ASN A 77 -1.27 -20.66 7.96
C ASN A 77 -0.20 -20.00 8.85
N SER A 78 0.83 -19.40 8.25
CA SER A 78 1.86 -18.66 8.97
C SER A 78 1.90 -17.19 8.54
N SER A 79 1.01 -16.40 9.12
CA SER A 79 0.97 -14.95 8.91
C SER A 79 2.26 -14.25 9.35
N ALA A 80 2.65 -13.23 8.59
CA ALA A 80 3.78 -12.36 8.87
C ALA A 80 3.42 -10.89 8.67
N ILE A 81 4.12 -9.99 9.37
CA ILE A 81 4.03 -8.55 9.20
C ILE A 81 5.03 -8.13 8.13
N VAL A 82 4.57 -7.45 7.08
CA VAL A 82 5.38 -6.89 5.99
C VAL A 82 5.35 -5.36 6.11
N VAL A 83 6.52 -4.72 6.15
CA VAL A 83 6.62 -3.27 6.39
C VAL A 83 7.90 -2.67 5.78
N GLY A 84 7.77 -1.53 5.12
CA GLY A 84 8.86 -0.72 4.58
C GLY A 84 9.47 0.23 5.61
N CYS A 85 10.75 0.55 5.43
CA CYS A 85 11.57 1.30 6.39
C CYS A 85 12.43 2.36 5.69
N ASP A 86 12.76 3.42 6.44
CA ASP A 86 13.66 4.53 6.08
C ASP A 86 15.14 4.12 6.14
N ASP A 87 15.44 2.90 5.73
CA ASP A 87 16.79 2.32 5.67
C ASP A 87 17.00 1.48 4.39
N ASP A 88 16.29 1.86 3.33
CA ASP A 88 16.23 1.18 2.04
C ASP A 88 15.75 -0.29 2.12
N CYS A 89 15.03 -0.67 3.18
CA CYS A 89 14.65 -2.06 3.39
C CYS A 89 13.15 -2.30 3.53
N LEU A 90 12.75 -3.47 3.04
CA LEU A 90 11.48 -4.11 3.33
C LEU A 90 11.72 -5.24 4.34
N TYR A 91 11.03 -5.17 5.48
CA TYR A 91 11.11 -6.15 6.53
C TYR A 91 9.90 -7.09 6.54
N VAL A 92 10.15 -8.33 6.93
CA VAL A 92 9.09 -9.30 7.21
C VAL A 92 9.35 -9.99 8.54
N PHE A 93 8.41 -9.84 9.47
CA PHE A 93 8.49 -10.39 10.82
C PHE A 93 7.42 -11.45 11.06
N ASP A 94 7.79 -12.58 11.65
CA ASP A 94 6.83 -13.58 12.10
C ASP A 94 6.16 -13.19 13.43
N LYS A 95 5.23 -14.03 13.90
CA LYS A 95 4.51 -13.84 15.16
C LYS A 95 5.37 -13.86 16.43
N SER A 96 6.61 -14.33 16.33
CA SER A 96 7.60 -14.29 17.42
C SER A 96 8.45 -13.03 17.41
N GLY A 97 8.28 -12.15 16.40
CA GLY A 97 9.12 -10.99 16.17
C GLY A 97 10.43 -11.32 15.45
N SER A 98 10.60 -12.55 14.98
CA SER A 98 11.80 -12.93 14.23
C SER A 98 11.68 -12.50 12.78
N ILE A 99 12.79 -12.04 12.19
CA ILE A 99 12.85 -11.74 10.75
C ILE A 99 12.79 -13.06 9.97
N LEU A 100 11.93 -13.13 8.96
CA LEU A 100 11.85 -14.32 8.11
C LEU A 100 13.16 -14.54 7.32
N PRO A 101 13.53 -15.80 7.02
CA PRO A 101 14.70 -16.08 6.18
C PRO A 101 14.64 -15.36 4.83
N GLY A 102 15.74 -14.74 4.43
CA GLY A 102 15.82 -13.95 3.19
C GLY A 102 15.49 -12.46 3.37
N PHE A 103 15.03 -12.04 4.55
CA PHE A 103 14.74 -10.64 4.88
C PHE A 103 15.81 -10.03 5.80
N PRO A 104 15.94 -8.68 5.83
CA PRO A 104 15.22 -7.71 5.00
C PRO A 104 15.64 -7.74 3.53
N LEU A 105 14.71 -7.37 2.65
CA LEU A 105 14.99 -7.15 1.22
C LEU A 105 15.41 -5.70 1.02
N LYS A 106 16.46 -5.48 0.24
CA LYS A 106 17.05 -4.17 0.04
C LYS A 106 16.65 -3.57 -1.31
N THR A 107 16.16 -2.34 -1.28
CA THR A 107 15.95 -1.45 -2.43
C THR A 107 17.11 -0.47 -2.56
N GLY A 108 17.06 0.45 -3.53
CA GLY A 108 18.06 1.51 -3.69
C GLY A 108 17.77 2.79 -2.90
N GLY A 109 16.63 2.84 -2.19
CA GLY A 109 16.11 4.01 -1.49
C GLY A 109 14.99 3.62 -0.54
N ASP A 110 14.53 4.55 0.29
CA ASP A 110 13.50 4.33 1.33
C ASP A 110 12.20 3.73 0.79
N VAL A 111 11.50 2.97 1.65
CA VAL A 111 10.27 2.26 1.31
C VAL A 111 9.09 2.83 2.08
N TYR A 112 8.54 3.92 1.57
CA TYR A 112 7.31 4.56 2.09
C TYR A 112 6.02 3.93 1.57
N SER A 113 6.08 3.29 0.39
CA SER A 113 4.91 2.65 -0.21
C SER A 113 4.37 1.55 0.69
N THR A 114 3.04 1.48 0.83
CA THR A 114 2.44 0.34 1.54
C THR A 114 2.59 -0.91 0.67
N PRO A 115 3.17 -2.00 1.20
CA PRO A 115 3.30 -3.24 0.44
C PRO A 115 1.94 -3.78 -0.01
N GLU A 116 1.91 -4.45 -1.16
CA GLU A 116 0.77 -5.26 -1.59
C GLU A 116 1.18 -6.72 -1.74
N LEU A 117 0.30 -7.62 -1.27
CA LEU A 117 0.53 -9.06 -1.26
C LEU A 117 -0.46 -9.74 -2.21
N VAL A 118 0.04 -10.35 -3.28
CA VAL A 118 -0.79 -10.99 -4.29
C VAL A 118 0.00 -12.07 -5.01
N ASP A 119 -0.65 -13.18 -5.33
CA ASP A 119 -0.13 -14.23 -6.18
C ASP A 119 -0.26 -13.79 -7.65
N LEU A 120 0.82 -13.32 -8.25
CA LEU A 120 0.82 -12.74 -9.60
C LEU A 120 1.13 -13.77 -10.69
N ASP A 121 1.86 -14.84 -10.35
CA ASP A 121 2.23 -15.89 -11.30
C ASP A 121 1.48 -17.22 -11.10
N ASN A 122 0.53 -17.25 -10.17
CA ASN A 122 -0.35 -18.36 -9.82
C ASN A 122 0.41 -19.60 -9.32
N ASP A 123 1.55 -19.41 -8.66
CA ASP A 123 2.31 -20.50 -8.03
C ASP A 123 1.82 -20.85 -6.60
N GLY A 124 0.82 -20.10 -6.09
CA GLY A 124 0.25 -20.28 -4.76
C GLY A 124 1.01 -19.55 -3.65
N VAL A 125 2.10 -18.85 -3.98
CA VAL A 125 2.86 -17.99 -3.09
C VAL A 125 2.49 -16.53 -3.39
N LEU A 126 2.45 -15.69 -2.35
CA LEU A 126 2.17 -14.26 -2.54
C LEU A 126 3.46 -13.51 -2.83
N GLU A 127 3.54 -12.81 -3.96
CA GLU A 127 4.55 -11.79 -4.19
C GLU A 127 4.31 -10.55 -3.33
N ILE A 128 5.39 -9.79 -3.11
CA ILE A 128 5.39 -8.53 -2.39
C ILE A 128 5.75 -7.39 -3.34
N ILE A 129 4.83 -6.44 -3.49
CA ILE A 129 4.96 -5.31 -4.43
C ILE A 129 5.17 -4.03 -3.62
N VAL A 130 6.21 -3.26 -3.94
CA VAL A 130 6.51 -1.98 -3.30
C VAL A 130 7.11 -0.97 -4.29
N GLY A 131 6.76 0.29 -4.14
CA GLY A 131 7.51 1.44 -4.65
C GLY A 131 8.63 1.86 -3.67
N SER A 132 9.70 2.43 -4.22
CA SER A 132 10.83 2.96 -3.45
C SER A 132 11.21 4.37 -3.93
N ASP A 133 11.83 5.13 -3.03
CA ASP A 133 12.34 6.48 -3.33
C ASP A 133 13.55 6.48 -4.28
N ASP A 134 14.09 5.32 -4.62
CA ASP A 134 15.07 5.21 -5.72
C ASP A 134 14.44 5.33 -7.13
N GLY A 135 13.13 5.52 -7.20
CA GLY A 135 12.38 5.60 -8.45
C GLY A 135 12.08 4.24 -9.07
N ASN A 136 12.20 3.15 -8.33
CA ASN A 136 11.85 1.82 -8.80
C ASN A 136 10.61 1.26 -8.10
N VAL A 137 9.95 0.37 -8.82
CA VAL A 137 8.91 -0.52 -8.32
C VAL A 137 9.49 -1.92 -8.32
N TYR A 138 9.40 -2.57 -7.18
CA TYR A 138 9.91 -3.91 -6.95
C TYR A 138 8.76 -4.90 -6.80
N ILE A 139 8.95 -6.10 -7.33
CA ILE A 139 8.11 -7.26 -7.05
C ILE A 139 9.02 -8.40 -6.62
N TRP A 140 8.91 -8.76 -5.35
CA TRP A 140 9.73 -9.80 -4.74
C TRP A 140 8.88 -11.05 -4.50
N LYS A 141 9.47 -12.22 -4.76
CA LYS A 141 9.00 -13.47 -4.17
C LYS A 141 9.44 -13.52 -2.69
N PRO A 142 8.70 -14.23 -1.81
CA PRO A 142 9.06 -14.35 -0.40
C PRO A 142 10.43 -15.02 -0.14
N ASN A 143 10.99 -15.72 -1.12
CA ASN A 143 12.36 -16.26 -1.04
C ASN A 143 13.46 -15.21 -1.30
N GLY A 144 13.09 -13.94 -1.52
CA GLY A 144 13.98 -12.82 -1.76
C GLY A 144 14.49 -12.67 -3.20
N THR A 145 13.93 -13.43 -4.16
CA THR A 145 14.22 -13.22 -5.58
C THR A 145 13.22 -12.26 -6.22
N LEU A 146 13.64 -11.54 -7.24
CA LEU A 146 12.73 -10.69 -8.02
C LEU A 146 11.85 -11.54 -8.94
N LEU A 147 10.59 -11.13 -9.09
CA LEU A 147 9.75 -11.68 -10.14
C LEU A 147 10.35 -11.32 -11.50
N ASN A 148 10.22 -12.22 -12.48
CA ASN A 148 10.80 -12.01 -13.81
C ASN A 148 10.27 -10.71 -14.45
N GLY A 149 11.17 -9.90 -14.98
CA GLY A 149 10.85 -8.58 -15.54
C GLY A 149 10.86 -7.43 -14.53
N TRP A 150 11.22 -7.66 -13.26
CA TRP A 150 11.29 -6.62 -12.22
C TRP A 150 12.73 -6.43 -11.70
N PRO A 151 13.08 -5.25 -11.18
CA PRO A 151 12.24 -4.07 -10.96
C PRO A 151 11.89 -3.29 -12.23
N GLN A 152 10.90 -2.40 -12.12
CA GLN A 152 10.54 -1.43 -13.16
C GLN A 152 10.84 -0.01 -12.70
N LYS A 153 11.35 0.81 -13.62
CA LYS A 153 11.84 2.16 -13.32
C LYS A 153 10.83 3.25 -13.71
N THR A 154 10.62 4.20 -12.81
CA THR A 154 10.02 5.52 -13.04
C THR A 154 11.13 6.59 -13.06
N ASN A 155 10.79 7.87 -13.23
CA ASN A 155 11.79 8.95 -13.21
C ASN A 155 11.74 9.82 -11.94
N GLY A 156 11.09 9.34 -10.88
CA GLY A 156 10.96 10.06 -9.61
C GLY A 156 10.53 9.15 -8.48
N PHE A 157 10.56 9.65 -7.26
CA PHE A 157 10.26 8.86 -6.06
C PHE A 157 8.90 8.16 -6.15
N VAL A 158 8.82 6.95 -5.59
CA VAL A 158 7.63 6.11 -5.63
C VAL A 158 7.15 5.82 -4.21
N SER A 159 6.62 6.86 -3.56
CA SER A 159 6.00 6.76 -2.23
C SER A 159 4.54 6.29 -2.29
N SER A 160 3.92 6.27 -3.47
CA SER A 160 2.55 5.76 -3.63
C SER A 160 2.52 4.24 -3.51
N SER A 161 1.41 3.70 -2.99
CA SER A 161 1.24 2.25 -2.90
C SER A 161 0.73 1.73 -4.25
N PRO A 162 1.16 0.53 -4.68
CA PRO A 162 0.67 -0.08 -5.92
C PRO A 162 -0.84 -0.32 -5.83
N ALA A 163 -1.47 -0.42 -7.01
CA ALA A 163 -2.84 -0.91 -7.18
C ALA A 163 -2.84 -2.00 -8.25
N ILE A 164 -3.48 -3.12 -7.94
CA ILE A 164 -3.46 -4.32 -8.78
C ILE A 164 -4.86 -4.55 -9.35
N GLY A 165 -4.93 -4.75 -10.66
CA GLY A 165 -6.18 -5.12 -11.31
C GLY A 165 -6.06 -5.16 -12.83
N ASP A 166 -6.91 -5.96 -13.46
CA ASP A 166 -7.05 -5.97 -14.92
C ASP A 166 -7.76 -4.68 -15.36
N ILE A 167 -6.98 -3.72 -15.88
CA ILE A 167 -7.46 -2.44 -16.39
C ILE A 167 -7.60 -2.46 -17.91
N ASN A 168 -6.83 -3.29 -18.62
CA ASN A 168 -6.90 -3.36 -20.09
C ASN A 168 -7.88 -4.43 -20.62
N GLY A 169 -8.52 -5.20 -19.73
CA GLY A 169 -9.55 -6.18 -20.06
C GLY A 169 -9.01 -7.46 -20.70
N ASP A 170 -7.72 -7.76 -20.51
CA ASP A 170 -7.09 -8.95 -21.10
C ASP A 170 -7.16 -10.20 -20.19
N GLY A 171 -7.81 -10.08 -19.03
CA GLY A 171 -7.97 -11.16 -18.06
C GLY A 171 -6.77 -11.33 -17.13
N HIS A 172 -5.71 -10.53 -17.28
CA HIS A 172 -4.52 -10.59 -16.43
C HIS A 172 -4.38 -9.31 -15.58
N PRO A 173 -3.91 -9.43 -14.31
CA PRO A 173 -3.72 -8.27 -13.47
C PRO A 173 -2.63 -7.35 -14.03
N ASN A 174 -2.82 -6.05 -13.83
CA ASN A 174 -1.82 -5.03 -14.12
C ASN A 174 -1.41 -4.34 -12.82
N ILE A 175 -0.19 -3.80 -12.79
CA ILE A 175 0.38 -3.08 -11.66
C ILE A 175 0.35 -1.60 -12.01
N VAL A 176 -0.38 -0.80 -11.24
CA VAL A 176 -0.54 0.64 -11.44
C VAL A 176 0.04 1.41 -10.26
N ILE A 177 0.85 2.44 -10.52
CA ILE A 177 1.48 3.24 -9.46
C ILE A 177 1.63 4.70 -9.87
N GLY A 178 1.60 5.61 -8.90
CA GLY A 178 1.93 7.02 -9.07
C GLY A 178 3.39 7.31 -8.71
N SER A 179 4.00 8.28 -9.39
CA SER A 179 5.35 8.74 -9.10
C SER A 179 5.44 10.27 -8.97
N TRP A 180 6.47 10.72 -8.26
CA TRP A 180 6.79 12.14 -8.12
C TRP A 180 7.30 12.78 -9.42
N ASP A 181 7.54 12.01 -10.48
CA ASP A 181 7.76 12.56 -11.82
C ASP A 181 6.47 13.02 -12.52
N ARG A 182 5.37 13.11 -11.75
CA ARG A 182 4.02 13.52 -12.18
C ARG A 182 3.37 12.52 -13.12
N LYS A 183 3.81 11.25 -13.09
CA LYS A 183 3.25 10.23 -13.97
C LYS A 183 2.65 9.07 -13.21
N VAL A 184 1.56 8.58 -13.77
CA VAL A 184 0.97 7.28 -13.42
C VAL A 184 1.50 6.26 -14.40
N TYR A 185 2.05 5.17 -13.90
CA TYR A 185 2.58 4.07 -14.68
C TYR A 185 1.67 2.85 -14.55
N ALA A 186 1.62 2.04 -15.61
CA ALA A 186 0.96 0.75 -15.58
C ALA A 186 1.78 -0.28 -16.35
N TRP A 187 1.99 -1.44 -15.74
CA TRP A 187 2.71 -2.57 -16.32
C TRP A 187 1.93 -3.86 -16.21
N ARG A 188 2.22 -4.80 -17.11
CA ARG A 188 1.86 -6.22 -16.94
C ARG A 188 2.79 -6.88 -15.92
N VAL A 189 2.37 -8.03 -15.41
CA VAL A 189 3.16 -8.87 -14.50
C VAL A 189 4.55 -9.19 -15.05
N ASN A 190 4.71 -9.36 -16.37
CA ASN A 190 6.01 -9.62 -16.99
C ASN A 190 6.94 -8.39 -17.12
N GLY A 191 6.57 -7.25 -16.54
CA GLY A 191 7.33 -5.99 -16.58
C GLY A 191 7.14 -5.16 -17.86
N SER A 192 6.38 -5.64 -18.85
CA SER A 192 6.07 -4.83 -20.04
C SER A 192 5.08 -3.71 -19.71
N ARG A 193 5.37 -2.49 -20.20
CA ARG A 193 4.47 -1.35 -20.00
C ARG A 193 3.19 -1.50 -20.83
N LEU A 194 2.05 -1.11 -20.27
CA LEU A 194 0.80 -1.06 -21.02
C LEU A 194 0.81 0.05 -22.07
N HIS A 195 0.12 -0.20 -23.19
CA HIS A 195 -0.08 0.81 -24.22
C HIS A 195 -0.92 1.98 -23.68
N GLY A 196 -0.54 3.22 -24.01
CA GLY A 196 -1.17 4.43 -23.46
C GLY A 196 -0.60 4.89 -22.11
N TRP A 197 0.37 4.16 -21.55
CA TRP A 197 1.02 4.49 -20.28
C TRP A 197 2.52 4.77 -20.49
N PRO A 198 3.16 5.64 -19.67
CA PRO A 198 2.59 6.35 -18.53
C PRO A 198 1.75 7.58 -18.92
N ILE A 199 0.96 8.07 -17.99
CA ILE A 199 0.10 9.25 -18.17
C ILE A 199 0.58 10.36 -17.23
N GLU A 200 0.69 11.59 -17.74
CA GLU A 200 1.11 12.75 -16.97
C GLU A 200 -0.07 13.46 -16.28
N THR A 201 0.12 13.83 -15.02
CA THR A 201 -0.74 14.68 -14.20
C THR A 201 -0.10 16.06 -13.99
N GLY A 202 -0.79 16.99 -13.33
CA GLY A 202 -0.28 18.35 -13.14
C GLY A 202 0.77 18.49 -12.03
N HIS A 203 0.88 17.52 -11.11
CA HIS A 203 1.81 17.57 -9.98
C HIS A 203 2.27 16.18 -9.52
N PHE A 204 3.19 16.15 -8.55
CA PHE A 204 3.67 14.92 -7.91
C PHE A 204 2.51 14.08 -7.38
N ILE A 205 2.63 12.76 -7.48
CA ILE A 205 1.61 11.82 -7.05
C ILE A 205 2.09 11.12 -5.77
N TRP A 206 1.56 11.57 -4.64
CA TRP A 206 1.68 10.87 -3.36
C TRP A 206 0.57 9.84 -3.14
N SER A 207 -0.61 10.09 -3.70
CA SER A 207 -1.77 9.24 -3.49
C SER A 207 -1.60 7.88 -4.17
N SER A 208 -2.13 6.83 -3.53
CA SER A 208 -2.14 5.49 -4.13
C SER A 208 -3.29 5.40 -5.14
N PRO A 209 -3.06 4.91 -6.37
CA PRO A 209 -4.14 4.71 -7.34
C PRO A 209 -5.24 3.80 -6.80
N LYS A 210 -6.44 3.92 -7.38
CA LYS A 210 -7.54 2.97 -7.19
C LYS A 210 -8.02 2.44 -8.52
N ILE A 211 -8.30 1.15 -8.56
CA ILE A 211 -8.82 0.47 -9.74
C ILE A 211 -10.25 0.02 -9.44
N VAL A 212 -11.20 0.44 -10.28
CA VAL A 212 -12.62 0.14 -10.08
C VAL A 212 -13.39 0.26 -11.38
N ASP A 213 -14.39 -0.58 -11.57
CA ASP A 213 -15.43 -0.34 -12.57
C ASP A 213 -16.42 0.69 -12.01
N LEU A 214 -16.38 1.92 -12.54
CA LEU A 214 -17.19 3.04 -12.07
C LEU A 214 -18.57 3.10 -12.71
N ASN A 215 -18.69 2.63 -13.95
CA ASN A 215 -19.91 2.78 -14.76
C ASN A 215 -20.67 1.46 -14.95
N GLY A 216 -20.18 0.36 -14.37
CA GLY A 216 -20.80 -0.96 -14.42
C GLY A 216 -20.63 -1.67 -15.77
N ASN A 217 -19.69 -1.26 -16.61
CA ASN A 217 -19.48 -1.85 -17.94
C ASN A 217 -18.47 -3.01 -17.96
N ASN A 218 -18.00 -3.44 -16.79
CA ASN A 218 -16.97 -4.47 -16.59
C ASN A 218 -15.59 -4.10 -17.16
N GLN A 219 -15.34 -2.82 -17.45
CA GLN A 219 -14.02 -2.26 -17.71
C GLN A 219 -13.63 -1.42 -16.50
N LYS A 220 -12.40 -1.58 -16.01
CA LYS A 220 -11.96 -0.86 -14.81
C LYS A 220 -11.28 0.44 -15.19
N GLU A 221 -11.66 1.50 -14.51
CA GLU A 221 -10.97 2.78 -14.49
C GLU A 221 -9.90 2.85 -13.41
N VAL A 222 -8.93 3.73 -13.62
CA VAL A 222 -7.88 4.10 -12.68
C VAL A 222 -8.14 5.50 -12.16
N ILE A 223 -8.29 5.64 -10.85
CA ILE A 223 -8.44 6.92 -10.16
C ILE A 223 -7.13 7.28 -9.47
N VAL A 224 -6.65 8.51 -9.70
CA VAL A 224 -5.42 9.03 -9.10
C VAL A 224 -5.63 10.48 -8.67
N ALA A 225 -5.07 10.86 -7.53
CA ALA A 225 -5.10 12.24 -7.04
C ALA A 225 -3.69 12.87 -7.04
N SER A 226 -3.59 14.09 -7.55
CA SER A 226 -2.38 14.94 -7.45
C SER A 226 -2.77 16.41 -7.22
N ASP A 227 -2.61 17.29 -8.23
CA ASP A 227 -3.18 18.64 -8.23
C ASP A 227 -4.71 18.63 -8.43
N LYS A 228 -5.18 17.61 -9.14
CA LYS A 228 -6.58 17.33 -9.42
C LYS A 228 -6.86 15.87 -9.12
N ILE A 229 -8.13 15.53 -9.15
CA ILE A 229 -8.55 14.13 -9.18
C ILE A 229 -8.68 13.74 -10.66
N TYR A 230 -7.99 12.69 -11.05
CA TYR A 230 -7.97 12.15 -12.39
C TYR A 230 -8.65 10.79 -12.41
N ILE A 231 -9.39 10.53 -13.49
CA ILE A 231 -9.91 9.19 -13.81
C ILE A 231 -9.46 8.87 -15.22
N PHE A 232 -8.81 7.72 -15.38
CA PHE A 232 -8.32 7.21 -16.64
C PHE A 232 -8.99 5.88 -16.96
N GLN A 233 -9.38 5.70 -18.21
CA GLN A 233 -9.74 4.40 -18.75
C GLN A 233 -8.48 3.53 -18.86
N GLY A 234 -8.63 2.21 -18.91
CA GLY A 234 -7.50 1.29 -19.01
C GLY A 234 -6.54 1.50 -20.19
N ASN A 235 -7.05 2.09 -21.28
CA ASN A 235 -6.26 2.47 -22.46
C ASN A 235 -5.48 3.79 -22.29
N GLY A 236 -5.56 4.43 -21.12
CA GLY A 236 -4.89 5.67 -20.76
C GLY A 236 -5.59 6.96 -21.20
N LYS A 237 -6.78 6.88 -21.80
CA LYS A 237 -7.59 8.08 -22.07
C LYS A 237 -8.26 8.58 -20.78
N LYS A 238 -8.41 9.89 -20.66
CA LYS A 238 -9.21 10.50 -19.58
C LYS A 238 -10.66 10.04 -19.67
N PHE A 239 -11.23 9.68 -18.53
CA PHE A 239 -12.65 9.39 -18.42
C PHE A 239 -13.47 10.66 -18.66
N GLN A 240 -14.65 10.52 -19.27
CA GLN A 240 -15.48 11.67 -19.64
C GLN A 240 -15.85 12.49 -18.38
N GLY A 241 -15.66 13.81 -18.46
CA GLY A 241 -15.92 14.73 -17.35
C GLY A 241 -14.78 14.88 -16.34
N TRP A 242 -13.62 14.26 -16.58
CA TRP A 242 -12.44 14.33 -15.70
C TRP A 242 -11.20 14.90 -16.42
N PRO A 243 -10.28 15.57 -15.71
CA PRO A 243 -10.15 15.68 -14.25
C PRO A 243 -11.06 16.71 -13.59
N ASN A 244 -11.30 16.55 -12.28
CA ASN A 244 -11.98 17.55 -11.45
C ASN A 244 -10.99 18.29 -10.55
N GLU A 245 -11.20 19.60 -10.45
CA GLU A 245 -10.40 20.46 -9.58
C GLU A 245 -10.77 20.25 -8.12
N THR A 246 -9.76 20.39 -7.26
CA THR A 246 -9.91 20.35 -5.81
C THR A 246 -9.50 21.70 -5.24
N LEU A 247 -9.95 22.03 -4.03
CA LEU A 247 -9.65 23.32 -3.40
C LEU A 247 -8.18 23.46 -2.97
N SER A 248 -7.41 22.36 -2.94
CA SER A 248 -5.99 22.30 -2.61
C SER A 248 -5.40 20.95 -3.00
N TYR A 249 -4.08 20.75 -2.83
CA TYR A 249 -3.41 19.50 -3.15
C TYR A 249 -4.07 18.29 -2.47
N THR A 250 -4.22 17.23 -3.25
CA THR A 250 -4.89 16.03 -2.78
C THR A 250 -3.86 14.95 -2.48
N ILE A 251 -3.54 14.81 -1.19
CA ILE A 251 -2.58 13.80 -0.69
C ILE A 251 -3.26 12.49 -0.29
N GLY A 252 -4.58 12.52 -0.05
CA GLY A 252 -5.34 11.35 0.38
C GLY A 252 -5.44 10.27 -0.71
N THR A 253 -5.28 9.01 -0.33
CA THR A 253 -5.65 7.88 -1.18
C THR A 253 -7.18 7.88 -1.37
N PRO A 254 -7.71 7.80 -2.60
CA PRO A 254 -9.15 7.78 -2.82
C PRO A 254 -9.84 6.60 -2.14
N ALA A 255 -11.00 6.85 -1.54
CA ALA A 255 -11.93 5.83 -1.07
C ALA A 255 -13.16 5.81 -1.99
N ILE A 256 -13.66 4.62 -2.30
CA ILE A 256 -14.75 4.43 -3.27
C ILE A 256 -15.80 3.55 -2.62
N TYR A 257 -17.02 4.05 -2.52
CA TYR A 257 -18.11 3.37 -1.85
C TYR A 257 -19.45 3.90 -2.37
N ASP A 258 -20.47 3.03 -2.44
CA ASP A 258 -21.86 3.44 -2.66
C ASP A 258 -22.44 3.91 -1.32
N LEU A 259 -22.29 5.21 -1.05
CA LEU A 259 -22.62 5.85 0.23
C LEU A 259 -24.12 5.99 0.43
N ASP A 260 -24.90 6.07 -0.65
CA ASP A 260 -26.34 6.29 -0.59
C ASP A 260 -27.16 5.04 -0.97
N SER A 261 -26.49 3.93 -1.27
CA SER A 261 -27.08 2.64 -1.66
C SER A 261 -27.88 2.72 -2.96
N ASN A 262 -27.52 3.62 -3.88
CA ASN A 262 -28.20 3.81 -5.16
C ASN A 262 -27.62 2.92 -6.30
N GLY A 263 -26.55 2.17 -6.04
CA GLY A 263 -25.85 1.32 -7.00
C GLY A 263 -24.75 2.01 -7.81
N GLN A 264 -24.58 3.33 -7.68
CA GLN A 264 -23.46 4.13 -8.18
C GLN A 264 -22.42 4.28 -7.06
N LYS A 265 -21.15 4.46 -7.44
CA LYS A 265 -20.06 4.57 -6.48
C LYS A 265 -19.62 6.03 -6.34
N GLU A 266 -19.62 6.55 -5.12
CA GLU A 266 -19.02 7.84 -4.79
C GLU A 266 -17.52 7.73 -4.55
N ILE A 267 -16.82 8.83 -4.82
CA ILE A 267 -15.38 8.98 -4.60
C ILE A 267 -15.16 9.98 -3.45
N ILE A 268 -14.59 9.52 -2.34
CA ILE A 268 -14.18 10.36 -1.22
C ILE A 268 -12.66 10.51 -1.24
N ILE A 269 -12.16 11.74 -1.19
CA ILE A 269 -10.72 11.99 -1.10
C ILE A 269 -10.45 13.10 -0.08
N GLY A 270 -9.52 12.85 0.84
CA GLY A 270 -8.99 13.87 1.73
C GLY A 270 -8.05 14.81 0.97
N SER A 271 -8.36 16.11 1.01
CA SER A 271 -7.42 17.16 0.58
C SER A 271 -6.77 17.78 1.80
N ASP A 272 -5.53 18.21 1.66
CA ASP A 272 -4.83 18.92 2.72
C ASP A 272 -4.42 20.31 2.21
N ARG A 273 -4.56 21.31 3.08
CA ARG A 273 -4.16 22.70 2.81
C ARG A 273 -2.70 22.97 3.15
N LEU A 274 -1.92 21.93 3.47
CA LEU A 274 -0.55 22.08 3.99
C LEU A 274 0.51 22.55 2.98
N TYR A 275 0.11 23.01 1.79
CA TYR A 275 0.95 23.81 0.89
C TYR A 275 0.22 25.06 0.42
#